data_AF-A0A9N8EI89-F1
#
_entry.id   AF-A0A9N8EI89-F1
#
_cell.length_a   1.000
_cell.length_b   1.000
_cell.length_c   1.000
_cell.angle_alpha   90.00
_cell.angle_beta   90.00
_cell.angle_gamma   90.00
#
_symmetry.space_group_name_H-M   'P 1'
#
loop_
_entity.id
_entity.type
_entity.pdbx_description
1 polymer ?
#
loop_
_entity_poly.entity_id
_entity_poly.type
_entity_poly.pdbx_seq_one_letter_code
_entity_poly.pdbx_strand_id
1 'polypeptide(L)'
;MPFSNLNRRRPMALAAALLAMMAPTVVAQVHCNMCANGAHMTWPLAVLTPQGTTCAEMSTRMGGSTGNVCREQQSFWRTPCCGPNKPRDVRVAPTPAPVVPGAGSGPHPRCDICIGGGFPGNPAMVINMLYLNVGDCGQYYNTGRQGNLPEHLCQALQYFAYEPCGCGAQQAPPGPGPSPGGGNGGGNGGGNSPDKKTPDGDGKENLKLSNSRGGAGGRYAGVRRGLKGKIRAKPIVDDATTVVTIEA
;
A
#
# COMPACT_ATOMS: atom_id res chain seq x y z
N MET A 1 16.36 -76.22 55.57
CA MET A 1 17.37 -75.47 56.36
C MET A 1 17.40 -74.03 55.87
N PRO A 2 17.65 -73.04 56.73
CA PRO A 2 16.56 -72.24 57.29
C PRO A 2 16.72 -70.71 57.07
N PHE A 3 15.62 -70.01 57.34
CA PHE A 3 15.49 -68.74 58.09
C PHE A 3 16.41 -67.53 57.83
N SER A 4 15.71 -66.43 57.52
CA SER A 4 15.87 -65.10 58.14
C SER A 4 17.03 -64.24 57.60
N ASN A 5 16.90 -62.92 57.38
CA ASN A 5 16.50 -61.96 58.39
C ASN A 5 16.46 -60.52 57.84
N LEU A 6 15.56 -59.73 58.46
CA LEU A 6 15.69 -58.31 58.82
C LEU A 6 15.79 -57.24 57.72
N ASN A 7 14.61 -56.77 57.31
CA ASN A 7 14.02 -55.56 57.88
C ASN A 7 15.02 -54.57 58.53
N ARG A 8 15.31 -53.45 57.85
CA ARG A 8 15.64 -52.19 58.55
C ARG A 8 14.93 -51.02 57.90
N ARG A 9 13.77 -50.70 58.49
CA ARG A 9 13.03 -49.46 58.29
C ARG A 9 13.79 -48.26 58.88
N ARG A 10 13.41 -47.09 58.35
CA ARG A 10 13.34 -45.72 58.93
C ARG A 10 14.54 -44.81 58.63
N PRO A 11 14.38 -43.48 58.72
CA PRO A 11 13.20 -42.64 58.47
C PRO A 11 13.52 -41.37 57.66
N MET A 12 12.46 -40.75 57.12
CA MET A 12 12.24 -39.30 56.97
C MET A 12 13.45 -38.40 56.65
N ALA A 13 13.51 -37.95 55.39
CA ALA A 13 13.91 -36.59 55.07
C ALA A 13 12.74 -35.93 54.34
N LEU A 14 11.79 -35.48 55.15
CA LEU A 14 10.80 -34.47 54.83
C LEU A 14 11.54 -33.15 54.58
N ALA A 15 11.02 -32.34 53.65
CA ALA A 15 11.39 -30.94 53.40
C ALA A 15 12.67 -30.69 52.58
N ALA A 16 12.63 -31.01 51.29
CA ALA A 16 13.34 -30.22 50.27
C ALA A 16 12.29 -29.44 49.46
N ALA A 17 12.03 -28.24 49.97
CA ALA A 17 11.46 -27.06 49.31
C ALA A 17 10.93 -27.24 47.87
N LEU A 18 9.61 -27.28 47.78
CA LEU A 18 8.77 -26.93 46.63
C LEU A 18 9.01 -25.46 46.20
N LEU A 19 10.19 -25.19 45.62
CA LEU A 19 10.51 -23.95 44.90
C LEU A 19 10.78 -24.29 43.44
N ALA A 20 9.84 -25.02 42.83
CA ALA A 20 9.76 -25.17 41.39
C ALA A 20 9.34 -23.81 40.80
N MET A 21 10.34 -22.96 40.62
CA MET A 21 10.59 -22.20 39.40
C MET A 21 9.32 -21.86 38.60
N MET A 22 8.61 -20.83 39.03
CA MET A 22 7.80 -20.02 38.10
C MET A 22 8.77 -19.26 37.19
N ALA A 23 9.44 -19.98 36.29
CA ALA A 23 10.12 -19.34 35.17
C ALA A 23 9.02 -18.75 34.29
N PRO A 24 8.97 -17.42 34.08
CA PRO A 24 8.04 -16.86 33.12
C PRO A 24 8.36 -17.52 31.78
N THR A 25 7.40 -18.28 31.26
CA THR A 25 7.43 -18.69 29.86
C THR A 25 7.30 -17.40 29.07
N VAL A 26 8.45 -16.83 28.71
CA VAL A 26 8.50 -15.78 27.70
C VAL A 26 8.05 -16.46 26.43
N VAL A 27 6.74 -16.39 26.15
CA VAL A 27 6.19 -16.73 24.86
C VAL A 27 6.75 -15.66 23.93
N ALA A 28 7.93 -15.92 23.38
CA ALA A 28 8.47 -15.12 22.30
C ALA A 28 7.37 -15.06 21.27
N GLN A 29 6.79 -13.88 21.04
CA GLN A 29 5.80 -13.72 19.99
C GLN A 29 6.53 -13.93 18.67
N VAL A 30 6.50 -15.18 18.21
CA VAL A 30 7.09 -15.59 16.95
C VAL A 30 6.22 -14.96 15.86
N HIS A 31 6.58 -13.74 15.50
CA HIS A 31 6.02 -13.08 14.33
C HIS A 31 6.34 -13.96 13.13
N CYS A 32 5.31 -14.26 12.35
CA CYS A 32 5.46 -15.12 11.19
C CYS A 32 6.24 -14.39 10.09
N ASN A 33 7.54 -14.60 10.05
CA ASN A 33 8.38 -14.06 8.98
C ASN A 33 8.29 -14.98 7.76
N MET A 34 7.91 -14.46 6.60
CA MET A 34 7.79 -15.27 5.38
C MET A 34 9.13 -15.89 4.96
N CYS A 35 10.22 -15.14 5.10
CA CYS A 35 11.58 -15.61 4.85
C CYS A 35 12.28 -15.96 6.18
N ALA A 36 13.08 -17.03 6.20
CA ALA A 36 13.82 -17.40 7.42
C ALA A 36 14.84 -16.34 7.81
N ASN A 37 15.11 -16.28 9.12
CA ASN A 37 16.15 -15.45 9.72
C ASN A 37 16.01 -13.94 9.41
N GLY A 38 14.80 -13.49 9.07
CA GLY A 38 14.58 -12.10 8.66
C GLY A 38 15.26 -11.73 7.35
N ALA A 39 15.59 -12.71 6.50
CA ALA A 39 16.10 -12.45 5.17
C ALA A 39 15.11 -11.56 4.39
N HIS A 40 15.66 -10.63 3.60
CA HIS A 40 14.85 -9.78 2.76
C HIS A 40 14.16 -10.61 1.67
N MET A 41 12.95 -10.22 1.28
CA MET A 41 12.29 -10.80 0.11
C MET A 41 13.10 -10.45 -1.14
N THR A 42 13.48 -11.45 -1.92
CA THR A 42 14.19 -11.27 -3.19
C THR A 42 13.27 -10.68 -4.25
N TRP A 43 11.98 -11.07 -4.22
CA TRP A 43 11.00 -10.72 -5.25
C TRP A 43 9.72 -10.09 -4.65
N PRO A 44 9.80 -8.92 -4.00
CA PRO A 44 8.66 -8.34 -3.28
C PRO A 44 7.45 -8.05 -4.18
N LEU A 45 7.67 -7.74 -5.46
CA LEU A 45 6.64 -7.40 -6.45
C LEU A 45 6.16 -8.58 -7.29
N ALA A 46 6.65 -9.81 -7.03
CA ALA A 46 6.19 -10.96 -7.79
C ALA A 46 4.73 -11.28 -7.43
N VAL A 47 3.89 -11.43 -8.47
CA VAL A 47 2.49 -11.81 -8.34
C VAL A 47 2.38 -13.32 -8.15
N LEU A 48 1.75 -13.72 -7.06
CA LEU A 48 1.63 -15.11 -6.62
C LEU A 48 0.31 -15.76 -7.03
N THR A 49 -0.75 -14.95 -7.11
CA THR A 49 -2.11 -15.42 -7.32
C THR A 49 -2.73 -14.76 -8.56
N PRO A 50 -3.69 -15.40 -9.24
CA PRO A 50 -4.42 -14.78 -10.35
C PRO A 50 -5.11 -13.47 -9.97
N GLN A 51 -5.41 -13.27 -8.68
CA GLN A 51 -6.01 -12.05 -8.13
C GLN A 51 -5.02 -10.88 -8.01
N GLY A 52 -3.74 -11.08 -8.33
CA GLY A 52 -2.74 -10.02 -8.28
C GLY A 52 -2.03 -9.88 -6.92
N THR A 53 -2.20 -10.82 -5.99
CA THR A 53 -1.54 -10.73 -4.68
C THR A 53 -0.04 -10.85 -4.82
N THR A 54 0.70 -9.87 -4.29
CA THR A 54 2.17 -9.84 -4.38
C THR A 54 2.84 -10.53 -3.18
N CYS A 55 4.11 -10.91 -3.31
CA CYS A 55 4.92 -11.40 -2.18
C CYS A 55 4.93 -10.42 -0.99
N ALA A 56 5.07 -9.12 -1.25
CA ALA A 56 5.02 -8.10 -0.21
C ALA A 56 3.67 -8.09 0.52
N GLU A 57 2.56 -8.09 -0.23
CA GLU A 57 1.22 -8.12 0.34
C GLU A 57 0.97 -9.41 1.16
N MET A 58 1.39 -10.56 0.63
CA MET A 58 1.28 -11.83 1.33
C MET A 58 2.07 -11.82 2.65
N SER A 59 3.27 -11.23 2.67
CA SER A 59 4.07 -11.10 3.88
C SER A 59 3.36 -10.31 4.98
N THR A 60 2.63 -9.25 4.62
CA THR A 60 1.85 -8.46 5.59
C THR A 60 0.66 -9.23 6.13
N ARG A 61 -0.01 -10.03 5.28
CA ARG A 61 -1.13 -10.88 5.68
C ARG A 61 -0.66 -12.03 6.61
N MET A 62 0.53 -12.58 6.35
CA MET A 62 1.13 -13.60 7.20
C MET A 62 1.57 -13.06 8.57
N GLY A 63 1.90 -11.78 8.68
CA GLY A 63 2.39 -11.17 9.92
C GLY A 63 1.45 -11.33 11.13
N GLY A 64 0.14 -11.50 10.90
CA GLY A 64 -0.85 -11.76 11.95
C GLY A 64 -1.09 -13.25 12.27
N SER A 65 -0.51 -14.16 11.50
CA SER A 65 -0.68 -15.61 11.66
C SER A 65 0.30 -16.19 12.68
N THR A 66 -0.13 -17.16 13.48
CA THR A 66 0.72 -17.83 14.49
C THR A 66 0.60 -19.34 14.40
N GLY A 67 1.57 -20.06 14.99
CA GLY A 67 1.56 -21.52 15.09
C GLY A 67 1.68 -22.25 13.75
N ASN A 68 0.87 -23.28 13.56
CA ASN A 68 0.96 -24.18 12.40
C ASN A 68 0.57 -23.51 11.08
N VAL A 69 -0.39 -22.57 11.11
CA VAL A 69 -0.85 -21.83 9.92
C VAL A 69 0.30 -21.02 9.32
N CYS A 70 1.10 -20.38 10.18
CA CYS A 70 2.30 -19.68 9.75
C CYS A 70 3.29 -20.62 9.06
N ARG A 71 3.56 -21.79 9.65
CA ARG A 71 4.53 -22.76 9.10
C ARG A 71 4.07 -23.30 7.75
N GLU A 72 2.78 -23.56 7.60
CA GLU A 72 2.19 -24.00 6.34
C GLU A 72 2.29 -22.92 5.26
N GLN A 73 1.87 -21.70 5.56
CA GLN A 73 1.99 -20.56 4.64
C GLN A 73 3.44 -20.26 4.27
N GLN A 74 4.37 -20.35 5.23
CA GLN A 74 5.80 -20.23 4.97
C GLN A 74 6.27 -21.30 3.98
N SER A 75 5.86 -22.56 4.16
CA SER A 75 6.30 -23.64 3.26
C SER A 75 5.89 -23.41 1.80
N PHE A 76 4.71 -22.79 1.59
CA PHE A 76 4.19 -22.53 0.25
C PHE A 76 4.84 -21.29 -0.39
N TRP A 77 4.98 -20.19 0.35
CA TRP A 77 5.37 -18.90 -0.21
C TRP A 77 6.87 -18.59 -0.12
N ARG A 78 7.60 -19.30 0.74
CA ARG A 78 9.04 -19.02 0.95
C ARG A 78 9.87 -19.30 -0.29
N THR A 79 9.60 -20.39 -1.00
CA THR A 79 10.33 -20.74 -2.23
C THR A 79 10.14 -19.68 -3.34
N PRO A 80 8.91 -19.27 -3.71
CA PRO A 80 8.72 -18.25 -4.74
C PRO A 80 9.18 -16.85 -4.29
N CYS A 81 8.98 -16.45 -3.03
CA CYS A 81 9.27 -15.07 -2.61
C CYS A 81 10.70 -14.84 -2.10
N CYS A 82 11.33 -15.86 -1.52
CA CYS A 82 12.66 -15.76 -0.90
C CYS A 82 13.71 -16.60 -1.64
N GLY A 83 13.32 -17.37 -2.66
CA GLY A 83 14.23 -18.18 -3.45
C GLY A 83 15.08 -17.34 -4.42
N PRO A 84 16.15 -17.95 -4.98
CA PRO A 84 17.00 -17.29 -5.97
C PRO A 84 16.29 -17.10 -7.33
N ASN A 85 15.27 -17.93 -7.62
CA ASN A 85 14.58 -17.93 -8.91
C ASN A 85 13.34 -17.03 -8.85
N LYS A 86 13.19 -16.14 -9.85
CA LYS A 86 11.98 -15.32 -10.01
C LYS A 86 10.77 -16.23 -10.24
N PRO A 87 9.63 -16.01 -9.53
CA PRO A 87 8.37 -16.67 -9.84
C PRO A 87 7.98 -16.48 -11.31
N ARG A 88 7.31 -17.46 -11.90
CA ARG A 88 6.75 -17.29 -13.25
C ARG A 88 5.70 -16.18 -13.19
N ASP A 89 5.73 -15.29 -14.18
CA ASP A 89 4.74 -14.23 -14.31
C ASP A 89 3.37 -14.88 -14.56
N VAL A 90 2.49 -14.78 -13.56
CA VAL A 90 1.10 -15.21 -13.68
C VAL A 90 0.38 -14.17 -14.53
N ARG A 91 -0.31 -14.62 -15.59
CA ARG A 91 -1.19 -13.72 -16.36
C ARG A 91 -2.34 -13.30 -15.45
N VAL A 92 -2.25 -12.10 -14.89
CA VAL A 92 -3.36 -11.46 -14.19
C VAL A 92 -4.37 -11.05 -15.27
N ALA A 93 -5.57 -11.61 -15.20
CA ALA A 93 -6.65 -11.12 -16.05
C ALA A 93 -6.82 -9.63 -15.77
N PRO A 94 -6.94 -8.77 -16.80
CA PRO A 94 -7.18 -7.34 -16.58
C PRO A 94 -8.35 -7.21 -15.61
N THR A 95 -8.13 -6.53 -14.49
CA THR A 95 -9.21 -6.24 -13.55
C THR A 95 -10.29 -5.51 -14.35
N PRO A 96 -11.55 -6.00 -14.37
CA PRO A 96 -12.62 -5.32 -15.08
C PRO A 96 -12.63 -3.85 -14.65
N ALA A 97 -12.79 -2.94 -15.60
CA ALA A 97 -12.94 -1.53 -15.28
C ALA A 97 -14.04 -1.41 -14.22
N PRO A 98 -13.81 -0.71 -13.10
CA PRO A 98 -14.81 -0.58 -12.06
C PRO A 98 -16.07 0.01 -12.69
N VAL A 99 -17.14 -0.79 -12.71
CA VAL A 99 -18.46 -0.32 -13.16
C VAL A 99 -18.92 0.65 -12.10
N VAL A 100 -18.78 1.94 -12.34
CA VAL A 100 -19.24 2.99 -11.44
C VAL A 100 -20.76 3.01 -11.53
N PRO A 101 -21.51 2.47 -10.54
CA PRO A 101 -22.97 2.43 -10.62
C PRO A 101 -23.48 3.85 -10.42
N GLY A 102 -24.19 4.39 -11.41
CA GLY A 102 -24.89 5.66 -11.29
C GLY A 102 -23.98 6.90 -11.40
N ALA A 103 -24.04 7.56 -12.56
CA ALA A 103 -23.80 8.99 -12.60
C ALA A 103 -24.87 9.68 -11.72
N GLY A 104 -24.46 10.39 -10.67
CA GLY A 104 -25.30 11.35 -9.93
C GLY A 104 -26.35 10.78 -8.96
N SER A 105 -26.03 9.78 -8.14
CA SER A 105 -26.96 9.33 -7.07
C SER A 105 -26.89 10.16 -5.78
N GLY A 106 -25.93 11.07 -5.66
CA GLY A 106 -25.77 11.93 -4.49
C GLY A 106 -26.64 13.20 -4.54
N PRO A 107 -26.82 13.88 -3.39
CA PRO A 107 -27.70 15.05 -3.27
C PRO A 107 -27.13 16.32 -3.92
N HIS A 108 -25.89 16.29 -4.41
CA HIS A 108 -25.19 17.45 -4.97
C HIS A 108 -24.96 17.29 -6.47
N PRO A 109 -24.80 18.40 -7.22
CA PRO A 109 -24.42 18.33 -8.62
C PRO A 109 -23.08 17.62 -8.79
N ARG A 110 -22.88 17.07 -9.98
CA ARG A 110 -21.61 16.43 -10.35
C ARG A 110 -20.47 17.44 -10.24
N CYS A 111 -19.44 17.06 -9.49
CA CYS A 111 -18.19 17.81 -9.35
C CYS A 111 -17.06 17.01 -9.97
N ASP A 112 -16.46 17.50 -11.05
CA ASP A 112 -15.25 16.88 -11.60
C ASP A 112 -14.02 17.47 -10.91
N ILE A 113 -13.12 16.63 -10.38
CA ILE A 113 -11.93 17.12 -9.65
C ILE A 113 -10.91 17.78 -10.57
N CYS A 114 -10.87 17.36 -11.83
CA CYS A 114 -10.04 17.98 -12.86
C CYS A 114 -10.93 18.86 -13.73
N ILE A 115 -10.47 20.09 -13.98
CA ILE A 115 -11.16 21.02 -14.88
C ILE A 115 -11.29 20.37 -16.25
N GLY A 116 -12.51 20.29 -16.78
CA GLY A 116 -12.82 19.61 -18.04
C GLY A 116 -13.21 18.14 -17.92
N GLY A 117 -13.34 17.60 -16.70
CA GLY A 117 -13.88 16.26 -16.49
C GLY A 117 -12.91 15.11 -16.74
N GLY A 118 -11.62 15.41 -16.93
CA GLY A 118 -10.58 14.41 -17.10
C GLY A 118 -10.35 13.55 -15.86
N PHE A 119 -9.91 12.31 -16.07
CA PHE A 119 -9.44 11.45 -14.99
C PHE A 119 -8.07 11.95 -14.48
N PRO A 120 -7.77 11.92 -13.17
CA PRO A 120 -6.50 12.39 -12.65
C PRO A 120 -5.29 11.65 -13.24
N GLY A 121 -4.22 12.41 -13.51
CA GLY A 121 -2.90 11.93 -13.89
C GLY A 121 -2.32 10.90 -12.92
N ASN A 122 -2.50 11.15 -11.63
CA ASN A 122 -2.02 10.31 -10.55
C ASN A 122 -3.18 9.97 -9.59
N PRO A 123 -3.97 8.93 -9.88
CA PRO A 123 -5.13 8.58 -9.06
C PRO A 123 -4.76 8.10 -7.65
N ALA A 124 -3.55 7.59 -7.44
CA ALA A 124 -3.08 7.08 -6.14
C ALA A 124 -2.52 8.18 -5.21
N MET A 125 -2.42 9.42 -5.70
CA MET A 125 -1.97 10.54 -4.87
C MET A 125 -3.01 10.84 -3.79
N VAL A 126 -2.56 10.94 -2.54
CA VAL A 126 -3.41 11.21 -1.39
C VAL A 126 -3.49 12.71 -1.15
N ILE A 127 -4.70 13.23 -1.05
CA ILE A 127 -4.98 14.61 -0.65
C ILE A 127 -5.87 14.61 0.59
N ASN A 128 -5.76 15.66 1.41
CA ASN A 128 -6.53 15.80 2.64
C ASN A 128 -7.27 17.13 2.62
N MET A 129 -8.60 17.08 2.64
CA MET A 129 -9.45 18.25 2.85
C MET A 129 -10.13 18.17 4.20
N LEU A 130 -10.06 19.25 4.97
CA LEU A 130 -10.55 19.35 6.36
C LEU A 130 -11.98 18.82 6.56
N TYR A 131 -12.85 18.93 5.55
CA TYR A 131 -14.27 18.54 5.60
C TYR A 131 -14.61 17.24 4.88
N LEU A 132 -13.67 16.64 4.13
CA LEU A 132 -13.90 15.47 3.28
C LEU A 132 -13.01 14.28 3.67
N ASN A 133 -12.39 14.34 4.84
CA ASN A 133 -11.38 13.39 5.32
C ASN A 133 -10.19 13.27 4.36
N VAL A 134 -9.37 12.24 4.57
CA VAL A 134 -8.22 11.88 3.72
C VAL A 134 -8.71 10.90 2.65
N GLY A 135 -8.34 11.13 1.40
CA GLY A 135 -8.67 10.23 0.28
C GLY A 135 -7.65 10.35 -0.84
N ASP A 136 -7.65 9.38 -1.75
CA ASP A 136 -6.85 9.46 -2.97
C ASP A 136 -7.59 10.21 -4.09
N CYS A 137 -6.84 10.73 -5.07
CA CYS A 137 -7.40 11.48 -6.19
C CYS A 137 -8.45 10.68 -6.98
N GLY A 138 -8.28 9.36 -7.10
CA GLY A 138 -9.26 8.47 -7.73
C GLY A 138 -10.58 8.41 -6.96
N GLN A 139 -10.52 8.31 -5.63
CA GLN A 139 -11.67 8.35 -4.73
C GLN A 139 -12.41 9.68 -4.84
N TYR A 140 -11.70 10.81 -4.83
CA TYR A 140 -12.33 12.12 -4.98
C TYR A 140 -12.98 12.31 -6.35
N TYR A 141 -12.32 11.84 -7.42
CA TYR A 141 -12.91 11.83 -8.76
C TYR A 141 -14.25 11.07 -8.76
N ASN A 142 -14.25 9.83 -8.25
CA ASN A 142 -15.47 9.01 -8.20
C ASN A 142 -16.56 9.62 -7.31
N THR A 143 -16.19 10.13 -6.14
CA THR A 143 -17.12 10.79 -5.21
C THR A 143 -17.77 12.03 -5.84
N GLY A 144 -16.99 12.80 -6.59
CA GLY A 144 -17.46 14.00 -7.27
C GLY A 144 -18.38 13.66 -8.45
N ARG A 145 -18.03 12.62 -9.21
CA ARG A 145 -18.87 12.04 -10.28
C ARG A 145 -20.21 11.50 -9.77
N GLN A 146 -20.23 11.01 -8.54
CA GLN A 146 -21.43 10.48 -7.89
C GLN A 146 -22.34 11.57 -7.31
N GLY A 147 -21.88 12.84 -7.21
CA GLY A 147 -22.67 13.92 -6.60
C GLY A 147 -22.65 13.89 -5.06
N ASN A 148 -21.62 13.27 -4.46
CA ASN A 148 -21.45 13.19 -3.01
C ASN A 148 -20.60 14.35 -2.44
N LEU A 149 -20.18 15.28 -3.30
CA LEU A 149 -19.36 16.44 -2.96
C LEU A 149 -20.21 17.71 -2.90
N PRO A 150 -20.25 18.42 -1.77
CA PRO A 150 -20.95 19.70 -1.69
C PRO A 150 -20.42 20.71 -2.70
N GLU A 151 -21.34 21.41 -3.38
CA GLU A 151 -21.00 22.35 -4.46
C GLU A 151 -19.98 23.40 -4.04
N HIS A 152 -20.12 23.95 -2.82
CA HIS A 152 -19.21 24.95 -2.27
C HIS A 152 -17.77 24.44 -2.05
N LEU A 153 -17.56 23.12 -1.99
CA LEU A 153 -16.23 22.52 -1.86
C LEU A 153 -15.61 22.17 -3.22
N CYS A 154 -16.42 22.09 -4.27
CA CYS A 154 -15.95 21.62 -5.58
C CYS A 154 -14.82 22.48 -6.14
N GLN A 155 -14.99 23.80 -6.10
CA GLN A 155 -13.98 24.74 -6.61
C GLN A 155 -12.68 24.66 -5.81
N ALA A 156 -12.77 24.62 -4.47
CA ALA A 156 -11.59 24.47 -3.62
C ALA A 156 -10.87 23.15 -3.91
N LEU A 157 -11.61 22.05 -4.02
CA LEU A 157 -11.06 20.73 -4.33
C LEU A 157 -10.38 20.70 -5.70
N GLN A 158 -10.95 21.34 -6.72
CA GLN A 158 -10.32 21.45 -8.05
C GLN A 158 -8.96 22.17 -7.98
N TYR A 159 -8.89 23.28 -7.25
CA TYR A 159 -7.62 24.00 -7.06
C TYR A 159 -6.59 23.18 -6.29
N PHE A 160 -7.01 22.49 -5.23
CA PHE A 160 -6.11 21.64 -4.44
C PHE A 160 -5.67 20.38 -5.18
N ALA A 161 -6.54 19.79 -5.99
CA ALA A 161 -6.28 18.57 -6.75
C ALA A 161 -5.44 18.82 -8.01
N TYR A 162 -5.44 20.05 -8.55
CA TYR A 162 -4.89 20.33 -9.88
C TYR A 162 -3.46 19.83 -10.08
N GLU A 163 -2.55 20.23 -9.19
CA GLU A 163 -1.14 19.85 -9.24
C GLU A 163 -0.89 18.44 -8.71
N PRO A 164 -1.30 18.06 -7.48
CA PRO A 164 -0.96 16.75 -6.91
C PRO A 164 -1.63 15.59 -7.66
N CYS A 165 -2.84 15.77 -8.17
CA CYS A 165 -3.53 14.74 -8.95
C CYS A 165 -3.12 14.75 -10.43
N GLY A 166 -2.32 15.72 -10.88
CA GLY A 166 -1.87 15.81 -12.27
C GLY A 166 -2.97 16.14 -13.27
N CYS A 167 -3.94 17.00 -12.90
CA CYS A 167 -5.07 17.37 -13.75
C CYS A 167 -4.71 18.30 -14.93
N GLY A 168 -3.51 18.90 -14.91
CA GLY A 168 -3.03 19.83 -15.94
C GLY A 168 -2.09 19.21 -16.98
N ALA A 169 -1.53 18.03 -16.69
CA ALA A 169 -0.83 17.28 -17.69
C ALA A 169 -1.91 16.78 -18.65
N GLN A 170 -1.97 17.36 -19.85
CA GLN A 170 -2.67 16.74 -20.96
C GLN A 170 -2.10 15.33 -21.06
N GLN A 171 -2.80 14.37 -20.46
CA GLN A 171 -2.58 12.97 -20.78
C GLN A 171 -2.87 12.94 -22.26
N ALA A 172 -1.80 12.88 -23.08
CA ALA A 172 -1.96 12.43 -24.44
C ALA A 172 -2.84 11.18 -24.33
N PRO A 173 -4.01 11.17 -24.99
CA PRO A 173 -4.95 10.06 -24.87
C PRO A 173 -4.11 8.80 -24.98
N PRO A 174 -4.26 7.81 -24.06
CA PRO A 174 -3.41 6.63 -24.05
C PRO A 174 -3.38 6.12 -25.48
N GLY A 175 -2.24 6.37 -26.16
CA GLY A 175 -2.11 6.03 -27.56
C GLY A 175 -2.47 4.57 -27.63
N PRO A 176 -3.29 4.12 -28.62
CA PRO A 176 -3.71 2.74 -28.70
C PRO A 176 -2.48 1.88 -28.46
N GLY A 177 -2.46 1.20 -27.30
CA GLY A 177 -1.27 0.49 -26.84
C GLY A 177 -0.80 -0.39 -28.00
N PRO A 178 0.51 -0.47 -28.28
CA PRO A 178 1.01 -1.18 -29.44
C PRO A 178 0.37 -2.56 -29.45
N SER A 179 -0.54 -2.75 -30.39
CA SER A 179 -1.21 -4.02 -30.59
C SER A 179 -0.10 -5.05 -30.80
N PRO A 180 -0.07 -6.17 -30.05
CA PRO A 180 0.90 -7.23 -30.29
C PRO A 180 0.51 -7.96 -31.58
N GLY A 181 0.68 -7.26 -32.70
CA GLY A 181 0.41 -7.72 -34.05
C GLY A 181 1.74 -7.85 -34.76
N GLY A 182 2.16 -9.10 -34.94
CA GLY A 182 3.40 -9.46 -35.61
C GLY A 182 3.49 -8.88 -37.02
N GLY A 183 4.66 -8.35 -37.34
CA GLY A 183 5.03 -7.90 -38.66
C GLY A 183 6.53 -8.07 -38.81
N ASN A 184 6.95 -9.28 -39.15
CA ASN A 184 8.29 -9.55 -39.65
C ASN A 184 8.40 -8.84 -41.01
N GLY A 185 9.22 -7.80 -41.09
CA GLY A 185 9.34 -6.99 -42.30
C GLY A 185 10.63 -6.18 -42.28
N GLY A 186 11.71 -6.80 -42.76
CA GLY A 186 12.96 -6.12 -43.04
C GLY A 186 12.76 -5.01 -44.06
N GLY A 187 13.33 -3.85 -43.78
CA GLY A 187 13.27 -2.68 -44.65
C GLY A 187 14.43 -1.75 -44.35
N ASN A 188 15.53 -1.99 -45.06
CA ASN A 188 16.71 -1.13 -45.11
C ASN A 188 16.30 0.22 -45.75
N GLY A 189 16.62 1.34 -45.12
CA GLY A 189 16.24 2.66 -45.63
C GLY A 189 16.88 3.80 -44.87
N GLY A 190 18.13 4.11 -45.20
CA GLY A 190 18.78 5.36 -44.82
C GLY A 190 18.06 6.56 -45.45
N GLY A 191 17.92 7.64 -44.69
CA GLY A 191 17.24 8.85 -45.14
C GLY A 191 17.44 10.01 -44.17
N ASN A 192 18.56 10.71 -44.38
CA ASN A 192 18.89 12.10 -44.05
C ASN A 192 17.99 12.88 -43.07
N SER A 193 18.61 13.29 -41.95
CA SER A 193 18.26 14.47 -41.17
C SER A 193 18.07 15.70 -42.05
N PRO A 194 16.99 16.47 -41.88
CA PRO A 194 16.97 17.88 -42.23
C PRO A 194 17.47 18.71 -41.04
N ASP A 195 18.57 19.41 -41.26
CA ASP A 195 19.09 20.49 -40.44
C ASP A 195 17.99 21.42 -39.92
N LYS A 196 17.83 21.44 -38.60
CA LYS A 196 17.01 22.44 -37.92
C LYS A 196 17.84 23.72 -37.79
N LYS A 197 17.75 24.53 -38.83
CA LYS A 197 18.26 25.91 -38.93
C LYS A 197 17.86 26.73 -37.70
N THR A 198 18.85 27.11 -36.90
CA THR A 198 18.76 28.19 -35.91
C THR A 198 18.52 29.52 -36.63
N PRO A 199 17.52 30.32 -36.22
CA PRO A 199 17.48 31.73 -36.53
C PRO A 199 18.37 32.47 -35.52
N ASP A 200 19.55 32.90 -35.98
CA ASP A 200 20.22 34.05 -35.41
C ASP A 200 19.32 35.26 -35.59
N GLY A 201 18.96 35.89 -34.47
CA GLY A 201 18.03 37.01 -34.42
C GLY A 201 18.28 37.84 -33.18
N ASP A 202 19.31 38.68 -33.27
CA ASP A 202 19.51 39.87 -32.44
C ASP A 202 18.20 40.66 -32.29
N GLY A 203 17.61 40.59 -31.10
CA GLY A 203 16.41 41.33 -30.71
C GLY A 203 16.54 41.80 -29.27
N LYS A 204 17.43 42.77 -29.04
CA LYS A 204 17.59 43.49 -27.78
C LYS A 204 16.40 44.42 -27.56
N GLU A 205 15.28 43.92 -27.05
CA GLU A 205 14.18 44.77 -26.60
C GLU A 205 13.61 44.27 -25.26
N ASN A 206 14.18 44.82 -24.20
CA ASN A 206 13.52 45.26 -22.96
C ASN A 206 12.15 44.64 -22.60
N LEU A 207 12.14 43.49 -21.94
CA LEU A 207 11.13 43.21 -20.90
C LEU A 207 11.82 42.98 -19.55
N LYS A 208 12.13 44.10 -18.88
CA LYS A 208 12.32 44.12 -17.42
C LYS A 208 10.96 43.87 -16.76
N LEU A 209 10.56 42.61 -16.58
CA LEU A 209 9.61 42.29 -15.52
C LEU A 209 10.37 42.31 -14.19
N SER A 210 10.41 43.50 -13.62
CA SER A 210 10.67 43.69 -12.19
C SER A 210 9.45 43.15 -11.45
N ASN A 211 9.52 41.94 -10.89
CA ASN A 211 8.63 41.54 -9.81
C ASN A 211 9.44 41.32 -8.54
N SER A 212 9.75 42.45 -7.92
CA SER A 212 10.18 42.55 -6.54
C SER A 212 9.03 42.12 -5.63
N ARG A 213 9.02 40.85 -5.20
CA ARG A 213 8.32 40.44 -3.99
C ARG A 213 9.29 39.71 -3.07
N GLY A 214 10.01 40.52 -2.29
CA GLY A 214 10.62 40.08 -1.04
C GLY A 214 9.51 39.64 -0.09
N GLY A 215 9.43 38.33 0.12
CA GLY A 215 8.62 37.73 1.19
C GLY A 215 9.51 37.50 2.39
N ALA A 216 9.24 38.25 3.46
CA ALA A 216 9.93 38.19 4.73
C ALA A 216 10.00 36.75 5.30
N GLY A 217 11.21 36.33 5.68
CA GLY A 217 11.44 35.12 6.45
C GLY A 217 10.76 35.21 7.81
N GLY A 218 9.60 34.58 7.93
CA GLY A 218 8.94 34.33 9.21
C GLY A 218 9.70 33.28 10.01
N ARG A 219 10.38 33.70 11.07
CA ARG A 219 10.92 32.82 12.10
C ARG A 219 9.76 32.20 12.89
N TYR A 220 9.37 30.98 12.55
CA TYR A 220 8.48 30.20 13.41
C TYR A 220 9.28 29.65 14.60
N ALA A 221 9.27 30.38 15.71
CA ALA A 221 9.71 29.89 17.00
C ALA A 221 8.78 28.74 17.43
N GLY A 222 9.32 27.52 17.46
CA GLY A 222 8.61 26.32 17.86
C GLY A 222 8.17 26.37 19.32
N VAL A 223 6.87 26.58 19.55
CA VAL A 223 6.22 26.29 20.83
C VAL A 223 5.88 24.80 20.85
N ARG A 224 6.80 23.98 21.38
CA ARG A 224 6.53 22.58 21.72
C ARG A 224 5.62 22.53 22.95
N ARG A 225 4.30 22.64 22.78
CA ARG A 225 3.35 22.22 23.82
C ARG A 225 3.29 20.70 23.84
N GLY A 226 3.87 20.12 24.89
CA GLY A 226 3.76 18.69 25.18
C GLY A 226 2.31 18.31 25.46
N LEU A 227 1.65 17.74 24.46
CA LEU A 227 0.40 17.00 24.62
C LEU A 227 0.71 15.67 25.31
N LYS A 228 0.72 15.67 26.64
CA LYS A 228 0.59 14.44 27.45
C LYS A 228 -0.87 13.95 27.37
N GLY A 229 -1.25 13.46 26.19
CA GLY A 229 -2.53 12.79 25.97
C GLY A 229 -2.38 11.28 26.22
N LYS A 230 -3.00 10.78 27.28
CA LYS A 230 -3.07 9.36 27.63
C LYS A 230 -4.04 8.68 26.65
N ILE A 231 -3.55 8.21 25.51
CA ILE A 231 -4.35 7.44 24.54
C ILE A 231 -4.69 6.10 25.21
N ARG A 232 -5.90 5.97 25.75
CA ARG A 232 -6.48 4.67 26.08
C ARG A 232 -6.99 4.08 24.77
N ALA A 233 -6.21 3.21 24.15
CA ALA A 233 -6.71 2.34 23.09
C ALA A 233 -7.83 1.48 23.68
N LYS A 234 -9.06 1.66 23.19
CA LYS A 234 -10.12 0.67 23.39
C LYS A 234 -9.82 -0.49 22.43
N PRO A 235 -9.88 -1.76 22.88
CA PRO A 235 -9.82 -2.88 21.97
C PRO A 235 -11.05 -2.81 21.05
N ILE A 236 -10.80 -2.82 19.74
CA ILE A 236 -11.81 -3.13 18.74
C ILE A 236 -11.95 -4.65 18.83
N VAL A 237 -13.10 -5.10 19.32
CA VAL A 237 -13.47 -6.50 19.34
C VAL A 237 -14.15 -6.74 17.99
N ASP A 238 -13.40 -7.26 17.01
CA ASP A 238 -13.98 -7.72 15.75
C ASP A 238 -14.71 -9.04 16.02
N ASP A 239 -16.01 -8.93 16.21
CA ASP A 239 -16.94 -10.04 16.35
C ASP A 239 -17.31 -10.56 14.95
N ALA A 240 -16.47 -11.42 14.39
CA ALA A 240 -16.76 -12.14 13.15
C ALA A 240 -16.11 -13.51 13.12
N THR A 241 -16.54 -14.39 14.03
CA THR A 241 -16.27 -15.83 13.91
C THR A 241 -17.39 -16.45 13.07
N THR A 242 -17.30 -16.38 11.74
CA THR A 242 -18.15 -17.18 10.86
C THR A 242 -17.56 -18.58 10.80
N VAL A 243 -18.13 -19.49 11.59
CA VAL A 243 -17.84 -20.93 11.51
C VAL A 243 -18.40 -21.46 10.20
N VAL A 244 -17.53 -21.79 9.25
CA VAL A 244 -17.90 -22.56 8.05
C VAL A 244 -17.79 -24.03 8.42
N THR A 245 -18.93 -24.66 8.70
CA THR A 245 -19.04 -26.11 8.81
C THR A 245 -18.95 -26.69 7.40
N ILE A 246 -17.96 -27.53 7.13
CA ILE A 246 -17.91 -28.38 5.94
C ILE A 246 -18.43 -29.74 6.37
N GLU A 247 -19.63 -30.10 5.93
CA GLU A 247 -20.13 -31.47 6.02
C GLU A 247 -19.43 -32.32 4.95
N ALA A 248 -18.97 -33.50 5.36
CA ALA A 248 -18.31 -34.49 4.52
C ALA A 248 -19.32 -35.50 3.97
#